data_AF-A0A1V5YDW5-F1
#
_entry.id   AF-A0A1V5YDW5-F1
#
_cell.length_a   1.000
_cell.length_b   1.000
_cell.length_c   1.000
_cell.angle_alpha   90.00
_cell.angle_beta   90.00
_cell.angle_gamma   90.00
#
_symmetry.space_group_name_H-M   'P 1'
#
loop_
_entity.id
_entity.type
_entity.pdbx_description
1 polymer ?
#
loop_
_entity_poly.entity_id
_entity_poly.type
_entity_poly.pdbx_seq_one_letter_code
_entity_poly.pdbx_strand_id
1 'polypeptide(L)'
;MMMVRRASYEPIPVHWEVPMGISPGLDRPRRRRGCCGCGPLLLVLVLLVAIGAAFYFKVPQKLGLMKPASERLLSAVPDRGCAAQILGTLAARQINTSGLTLWVLPYKDKAGAILYADLDASAGFTFPKGPADPIVGFMTTLATNEGSVSCEIKRVAIEYRFGEDLSMIKLTASTQELQDHASGKLTRQQLMKAMEGKVDPAMMLLSGGAK
;
A
#
# COMPACT_ATOMS: atom_id res chain seq x y z
N MET A 1 29.91 -65.15 -41.83
CA MET A 1 31.15 -64.87 -41.08
C MET A 1 30.95 -63.51 -40.40
N MET A 2 30.94 -63.31 -39.09
CA MET A 2 31.39 -64.07 -37.92
C MET A 2 30.30 -64.07 -36.83
N MET A 3 30.21 -65.20 -36.13
CA MET A 3 29.45 -65.41 -34.90
C MET A 3 30.10 -64.66 -33.73
N VAL A 4 29.30 -64.04 -32.85
CA VAL A 4 29.72 -63.71 -31.48
C VAL A 4 28.68 -64.27 -30.51
N ARG A 5 29.20 -64.93 -29.47
CA ARG A 5 28.54 -65.93 -28.61
C ARG A 5 27.61 -65.31 -27.55
N ARG A 6 26.61 -66.11 -27.18
CA ARG A 6 25.75 -66.01 -26.00
C ARG A 6 26.56 -65.98 -24.70
N ALA A 7 26.13 -65.15 -23.75
CA ALA A 7 26.38 -65.35 -22.32
C ALA A 7 25.02 -65.52 -21.63
N SER A 8 24.78 -66.72 -21.11
CA SER A 8 23.64 -67.08 -20.29
C SER A 8 23.82 -66.49 -18.88
N TYR A 9 22.78 -65.86 -18.35
CA TYR A 9 22.66 -65.57 -16.92
C TYR A 9 21.48 -66.36 -16.38
N GLU A 10 21.76 -67.36 -15.54
CA GLU A 10 20.77 -68.11 -14.77
C GLU A 10 20.28 -67.28 -13.58
N PRO A 11 18.97 -67.24 -13.29
CA PRO A 11 18.42 -66.56 -12.12
C PRO A 11 18.63 -67.39 -10.84
N ILE A 12 19.17 -66.75 -9.81
CA ILE A 12 19.35 -67.33 -8.47
C ILE A 12 18.00 -67.26 -7.71
N PRO A 13 17.44 -68.38 -7.22
CA PRO A 13 16.23 -68.37 -6.41
C PRO A 13 16.57 -68.09 -4.93
N VAL A 14 16.14 -66.93 -4.41
CA VAL A 14 16.16 -66.64 -2.97
C VAL A 14 14.81 -67.00 -2.36
N HIS A 15 14.73 -68.23 -1.86
CA HIS A 15 13.66 -68.74 -1.00
C HIS A 15 14.04 -68.36 0.44
N TRP A 16 13.36 -67.40 1.05
CA TRP A 16 13.43 -67.19 2.51
C TRP A 16 12.06 -67.49 3.09
N GLU A 17 12.01 -68.59 3.84
CA GLU A 17 10.88 -69.02 4.63
C GLU A 17 10.70 -68.03 5.80
N VAL A 18 9.48 -67.52 5.98
CA VAL A 18 9.11 -66.76 7.17
C VAL A 18 8.45 -67.73 8.14
N PRO A 19 9.03 -68.00 9.32
CA PRO A 19 8.36 -68.83 10.30
C PRO A 19 7.14 -68.09 10.87
N MET A 20 5.97 -68.71 10.73
CA MET A 20 4.78 -68.40 11.52
C MET A 20 5.07 -68.71 12.99
N GLY A 21 5.27 -67.66 13.79
CA GLY A 21 5.27 -67.71 15.25
C GLY A 21 4.09 -66.90 15.78
N ILE A 22 3.14 -67.60 16.39
CA ILE A 22 1.89 -67.09 16.95
C ILE A 22 2.07 -66.69 18.44
N SER A 23 1.39 -65.59 18.82
CA SER A 23 0.89 -65.19 20.17
C SER A 23 1.85 -64.46 21.14
N PRO A 24 1.34 -63.68 22.15
CA PRO A 24 -0.06 -63.42 22.55
C PRO A 24 -0.45 -61.92 22.60
N GLY A 25 -1.73 -61.67 22.86
CA GLY A 25 -2.37 -60.36 22.77
C GLY A 25 -1.80 -59.24 23.65
N LEU A 26 -1.95 -58.02 23.14
CA LEU A 26 -2.02 -56.81 23.95
C LEU A 26 -3.34 -56.12 23.63
N ASP A 27 -4.09 -55.91 24.72
CA ASP A 27 -5.39 -55.31 24.79
C ASP A 27 -5.57 -54.11 23.88
N ARG A 28 -6.70 -54.09 23.15
CA ARG A 28 -7.20 -52.85 22.56
C ARG A 28 -7.46 -51.86 23.71
N PRO A 29 -6.82 -50.68 23.76
CA PRO A 29 -7.27 -49.66 24.68
C PRO A 29 -8.70 -49.28 24.28
N ARG A 30 -9.65 -49.63 25.16
CA ARG A 30 -11.06 -49.28 25.08
C ARG A 30 -11.14 -47.76 24.92
N ARG A 31 -11.39 -47.27 23.69
CA ARG A 31 -11.63 -45.85 23.41
C ARG A 31 -12.80 -45.38 24.25
N ARG A 32 -12.52 -44.76 25.39
CA ARG A 32 -13.48 -43.91 26.08
C ARG A 32 -13.76 -42.74 25.14
N ARG A 33 -14.95 -42.74 24.55
CA ARG A 33 -15.54 -41.57 23.90
C ARG A 33 -15.78 -40.52 24.99
N GLY A 34 -14.73 -39.80 25.36
CA GLY A 34 -14.82 -38.52 26.05
C GLY A 34 -14.96 -37.42 25.00
N CYS A 35 -15.80 -36.43 25.29
CA CYS A 35 -16.14 -35.28 24.47
C CYS A 35 -14.90 -34.51 23.96
N CYS A 36 -14.26 -35.00 22.89
CA CYS A 36 -13.02 -34.47 22.32
C CYS A 36 -13.26 -33.67 21.03
N GLY A 37 -14.46 -33.07 20.89
CA GLY A 37 -14.82 -32.21 19.76
C GLY A 37 -14.78 -30.71 20.08
N CYS A 38 -14.90 -30.33 21.35
CA CYS A 38 -14.93 -28.91 21.74
C CYS A 38 -13.54 -28.28 21.92
N GLY A 39 -12.53 -29.07 22.28
CA GLY A 39 -11.14 -28.61 22.44
C GLY A 39 -10.53 -28.03 21.16
N PRO A 40 -10.54 -28.76 20.02
CA PRO A 40 -10.02 -28.21 18.76
C PRO A 40 -10.88 -27.04 18.24
N LEU A 41 -12.20 -27.08 18.46
CA LEU A 41 -13.10 -26.01 18.02
C LEU A 41 -12.86 -24.69 18.78
N LEU A 42 -12.66 -24.76 20.10
CA LEU A 42 -12.29 -23.62 20.93
C LEU A 42 -10.91 -23.08 20.57
N LEU A 43 -9.95 -23.94 20.26
CA LEU A 43 -8.61 -23.52 19.84
C LEU A 43 -8.67 -22.77 18.51
N VAL A 44 -9.44 -23.27 17.54
CA VAL A 44 -9.67 -22.58 16.26
C VAL A 44 -10.40 -21.24 16.47
N LEU A 45 -11.41 -21.21 17.34
CA LEU A 45 -12.13 -19.97 17.66
C LEU A 45 -11.21 -18.93 18.29
N VAL A 46 -10.38 -19.32 19.27
CA VAL A 46 -9.39 -18.44 19.91
C VAL A 46 -8.35 -17.98 18.89
N LEU A 47 -7.90 -18.84 17.99
CA LEU A 47 -6.97 -18.47 16.93
C LEU A 47 -7.59 -17.44 15.96
N LEU A 48 -8.86 -17.63 15.58
CA LEU A 48 -9.59 -16.69 14.73
C LEU A 48 -9.82 -15.35 15.43
N VAL A 49 -10.16 -15.36 16.72
CA VAL A 49 -10.29 -14.12 17.52
C VAL A 49 -8.94 -13.43 17.67
N ALA A 50 -7.85 -14.17 17.87
CA ALA A 50 -6.51 -13.61 17.96
C ALA A 50 -6.02 -13.02 16.63
N ILE A 51 -6.29 -13.70 15.51
CA ILE A 51 -6.01 -13.17 14.16
C ILE A 51 -6.86 -11.94 13.90
N GLY A 52 -8.17 -12.00 14.18
CA GLY A 52 -9.08 -10.87 14.06
C GLY A 52 -8.65 -9.67 14.90
N ALA A 53 -8.24 -9.90 16.14
CA ALA A 53 -7.71 -8.88 17.04
C ALA A 53 -6.38 -8.32 16.54
N ALA A 54 -5.46 -9.15 16.01
CA ALA A 54 -4.20 -8.70 15.44
C ALA A 54 -4.39 -7.83 14.18
N PHE A 55 -5.36 -8.18 13.33
CA PHE A 55 -5.76 -7.36 12.18
C PHE A 55 -6.48 -6.08 12.60
N TYR A 56 -7.37 -6.15 13.61
CA TYR A 56 -8.09 -4.99 14.14
C TYR A 56 -7.15 -3.98 14.82
N PHE A 57 -6.20 -4.44 15.63
CA PHE A 57 -5.19 -3.60 16.28
C PHE A 57 -4.05 -3.13 15.35
N LYS A 58 -4.09 -3.47 14.05
CA LYS A 58 -3.06 -3.07 13.07
C LYS A 58 -1.63 -3.44 13.52
N VAL A 59 -1.48 -4.51 14.29
CA VAL A 59 -0.16 -5.01 14.75
C VAL A 59 0.81 -5.31 13.60
N PRO A 60 0.39 -5.86 12.43
CA PRO A 60 1.33 -6.06 11.33
C PRO A 60 1.84 -4.76 10.67
N GLN A 61 1.15 -3.63 10.87
CA GLN A 61 1.65 -2.31 10.46
C GLN A 61 2.66 -1.77 11.47
N LYS A 62 2.42 -1.96 12.79
CA LYS A 62 3.38 -1.55 13.84
C LYS A 62 4.66 -2.41 13.87
N LEU A 63 4.60 -3.66 13.41
CA LEU A 63 5.76 -4.56 13.28
C LEU A 63 6.51 -4.43 11.94
N GLY A 64 6.11 -3.50 11.05
CA GLY A 64 6.82 -3.23 9.79
C GLY A 64 6.72 -4.34 8.72
N LEU A 65 5.89 -5.37 8.92
CA LEU A 65 5.66 -6.45 7.95
C LEU A 65 4.74 -6.02 6.79
N MET A 66 3.90 -5.01 7.02
CA MET A 66 3.09 -4.36 5.99
C MET A 66 3.49 -2.90 5.85
N LYS A 67 4.31 -2.64 4.83
CA LYS A 67 4.64 -1.31 4.34
C LYS A 67 3.37 -0.52 3.98
N PRO A 68 3.11 0.69 4.51
CA PRO A 68 1.98 1.51 4.12
C PRO A 68 1.97 1.74 2.61
N ALA A 69 0.80 2.00 2.03
CA ALA A 69 0.62 2.17 0.59
C ALA A 69 1.55 3.26 -0.02
N SER A 70 1.99 4.22 0.80
CA SER A 70 3.03 5.20 0.44
C SER A 70 4.37 4.52 0.13
N GLU A 71 4.85 3.58 0.94
CA GLU A 71 6.11 2.86 0.69
C GLU A 71 6.10 1.96 -0.54
N ARG A 72 4.93 1.46 -0.98
CA ARG A 72 4.82 0.72 -2.24
C ARG A 72 5.06 1.63 -3.46
N LEU A 73 4.60 2.88 -3.40
CA LEU A 73 4.85 3.90 -4.42
C LEU A 73 6.27 4.47 -4.32
N LEU A 74 6.85 4.54 -3.12
CA LEU A 74 8.21 5.02 -2.84
C LEU A 74 9.32 3.97 -3.08
N SER A 75 8.98 2.77 -3.58
CA SER A 75 9.98 1.77 -4.01
C SER A 75 10.75 2.18 -5.26
N ALA A 76 10.26 3.20 -5.98
CA ALA A 76 11.00 3.86 -7.06
C ALA A 76 11.91 4.95 -6.49
N VAL A 77 13.14 5.05 -7.00
CA VAL A 77 14.07 6.13 -6.63
C VAL A 77 13.42 7.47 -6.98
N PRO A 78 13.13 8.33 -5.99
CA PRO A 78 12.54 9.63 -6.27
C PRO A 78 13.54 10.55 -6.98
N ASP A 79 13.07 11.32 -7.96
CA ASP A 79 13.87 12.34 -8.61
C ASP A 79 13.98 13.57 -7.70
N ARG A 80 15.13 13.68 -7.01
CA ARG A 80 15.42 14.79 -6.11
C ARG A 80 15.72 16.09 -6.84
N GLY A 81 16.22 16.03 -8.08
CA GLY A 81 16.53 17.22 -8.87
C GLY A 81 15.25 17.94 -9.28
N CYS A 82 14.28 17.20 -9.79
CA CYS A 82 12.97 17.71 -10.12
C CYS A 82 12.20 18.24 -8.90
N ALA A 83 12.22 17.51 -7.78
CA ALA A 83 11.61 17.98 -6.54
C ALA A 83 12.21 19.31 -6.05
N ALA A 84 13.55 19.45 -6.12
CA ALA A 84 14.24 20.67 -5.73
C ALA A 84 13.92 21.86 -6.66
N GLN A 85 13.79 21.62 -7.97
CA GLN A 85 13.38 22.67 -8.92
C GLN A 85 11.97 23.18 -8.61
N ILE A 86 11.02 22.26 -8.37
CA ILE A 86 9.63 22.62 -8.03
C ILE A 86 9.57 23.37 -6.69
N LEU A 87 10.34 22.93 -5.69
CA LEU A 87 10.44 23.65 -4.41
C LEU A 87 11.04 25.05 -4.59
N GLY A 88 12.09 25.19 -5.41
CA GLY A 88 12.74 26.46 -5.68
C GLY A 88 11.81 27.48 -6.32
N THR A 89 10.99 27.06 -7.29
CA THR A 89 10.00 27.94 -7.94
C THR A 89 8.82 28.29 -7.03
N LEU A 90 8.41 27.40 -6.12
CA LEU A 90 7.42 27.72 -5.08
C LEU A 90 7.95 28.77 -4.10
N ALA A 91 9.20 28.63 -3.67
CA ALA A 91 9.87 29.59 -2.80
C ALA A 91 10.03 30.96 -3.48
N ALA A 92 10.38 30.99 -4.77
CA ALA A 92 10.46 32.21 -5.56
C ALA A 92 9.11 32.96 -5.66
N ARG A 93 7.99 32.23 -5.58
CA ARG A 93 6.62 32.77 -5.56
C ARG A 93 6.13 33.12 -4.13
N GLN A 94 7.03 33.10 -3.14
CA GLN A 94 6.72 33.39 -1.73
C GLN A 94 5.64 32.47 -1.13
N ILE A 95 5.48 31.26 -1.67
CA ILE A 95 4.58 30.25 -1.11
C ILE A 95 5.26 29.63 0.11
N ASN A 96 4.53 29.51 1.22
CA ASN A 96 5.04 28.87 2.43
C ASN A 96 5.38 27.39 2.14
N THR A 97 6.66 27.05 2.27
CA THR A 97 7.18 25.69 2.11
C THR A 97 7.47 25.00 3.44
N SER A 98 7.17 25.64 4.57
CA SER A 98 7.29 25.03 5.90
C SER A 98 6.30 23.88 6.00
N GLY A 99 6.77 22.71 6.43
CA GLY A 99 5.95 21.49 6.48
C GLY A 99 5.56 20.91 5.11
N LEU A 100 6.15 21.40 4.01
CA LEU A 100 5.97 20.84 2.67
C LEU A 100 7.14 19.89 2.34
N THR A 101 6.81 18.64 2.02
CA THR A 101 7.79 17.71 1.43
C THR A 101 7.32 17.27 0.06
N LEU A 102 8.19 17.37 -0.95
CA LEU A 102 7.89 16.97 -2.33
C LEU A 102 8.72 15.75 -2.73
N TRP A 103 8.07 14.82 -3.41
CA TRP A 103 8.72 13.70 -4.08
C TRP A 103 8.21 13.61 -5.51
N VAL A 104 9.13 13.43 -6.45
CA VAL A 104 8.79 13.16 -7.84
C VAL A 104 9.06 11.70 -8.10
N LEU A 105 8.01 10.96 -8.44
CA LEU A 105 8.05 9.51 -8.63
C LEU A 105 7.86 9.18 -10.11
N PRO A 106 8.72 8.33 -10.70
CA PRO A 106 8.52 7.89 -12.07
C PRO A 106 7.28 7.00 -12.16
N TYR A 107 6.47 7.20 -13.20
CA TYR A 107 5.26 6.41 -13.38
C TYR A 107 5.62 5.12 -14.16
N LYS A 108 5.83 4.01 -13.44
CA LYS A 108 6.45 2.78 -13.97
C LYS A 108 5.84 2.24 -15.29
N ASP A 109 4.55 2.49 -15.54
CA ASP A 109 3.84 1.93 -16.69
C ASP A 109 3.30 2.99 -17.68
N LYS A 110 3.57 4.28 -17.47
CA LYS A 110 3.17 5.35 -18.41
C LYS A 110 4.23 6.44 -18.49
N ALA A 111 4.36 7.09 -19.65
CA ALA A 111 5.29 8.21 -19.79
C ALA A 111 4.94 9.35 -18.82
N GLY A 112 5.97 9.87 -18.14
CA GLY A 112 5.89 11.00 -17.21
C GLY A 112 6.05 10.63 -15.74
N ALA A 113 5.93 11.64 -14.88
CA ALA A 113 6.13 11.50 -13.44
C ALA A 113 4.90 11.93 -12.62
N ILE A 114 4.83 11.43 -11.40
CA ILE A 114 3.83 11.80 -10.40
C ILE A 114 4.53 12.69 -9.37
N LEU A 115 3.99 13.87 -9.16
CA LEU A 115 4.39 14.73 -8.05
C LEU A 115 3.57 14.37 -6.83
N TYR A 116 4.24 13.95 -5.76
CA TYR A 116 3.66 13.71 -4.45
C TYR A 116 4.05 14.83 -3.49
N ALA A 117 3.08 15.45 -2.85
CA ALA A 117 3.28 16.51 -1.88
C ALA A 117 2.68 16.10 -0.53
N ASP A 118 3.53 15.94 0.48
CA ASP A 118 3.12 15.74 1.86
C ASP A 118 3.11 17.09 2.57
N LEU A 119 1.96 17.41 3.14
CA LEU A 119 1.59 18.69 3.69
C LEU A 119 1.32 18.50 5.19
N ASP A 120 2.28 18.88 6.02
CA ASP A 120 2.20 18.70 7.46
C ASP A 120 1.81 20.00 8.18
N ALA A 121 0.56 20.05 8.63
CA ALA A 121 0.03 21.17 9.40
C ALA A 121 0.75 21.38 10.73
N SER A 122 1.21 20.29 11.38
CA SER A 122 1.93 20.36 12.65
C SER A 122 3.34 20.91 12.50
N ALA A 123 3.92 20.78 11.29
CA ALA A 123 5.20 21.38 10.91
C ALA A 123 5.04 22.80 10.32
N GLY A 124 3.85 23.41 10.41
CA GLY A 124 3.60 24.79 10.02
C GLY A 124 3.14 24.99 8.57
N PHE A 125 2.73 23.91 7.87
CA PHE A 125 2.15 24.07 6.54
C PHE A 125 0.77 24.72 6.62
N THR A 126 0.56 25.72 5.77
CA THR A 126 -0.73 26.38 5.60
C THR A 126 -0.97 26.61 4.12
N PHE A 127 -2.17 26.25 3.63
CA PHE A 127 -2.52 26.54 2.25
C PHE A 127 -2.48 28.06 1.96
N PRO A 128 -2.03 28.46 0.76
CA PRO A 128 -2.08 29.85 0.34
C PRO A 128 -3.51 30.40 0.39
N LYS A 129 -3.68 31.60 0.93
CA LYS A 129 -4.97 32.30 0.90
C LYS A 129 -5.20 32.88 -0.50
N GLY A 130 -6.38 32.67 -1.05
CA GLY A 130 -6.75 33.20 -2.36
C GLY A 130 -8.25 33.16 -2.62
N PRO A 131 -8.71 33.72 -3.76
CA PRO A 131 -10.12 33.72 -4.13
C PRO A 131 -10.64 32.34 -4.57
N ALA A 132 -9.72 31.45 -4.94
CA ALA A 132 -10.01 30.06 -5.28
C ALA A 132 -10.04 29.17 -4.03
N ASP A 133 -10.57 27.95 -4.18
CA ASP A 133 -10.44 26.92 -3.15
C ASP A 133 -8.96 26.67 -2.83
N PRO A 134 -8.55 26.71 -1.56
CA PRO A 134 -7.14 26.66 -1.18
C PRO A 134 -6.45 25.35 -1.57
N ILE A 135 -7.18 24.23 -1.55
CA ILE A 135 -6.65 22.90 -1.88
C ILE A 135 -6.50 22.80 -3.40
N VAL A 136 -7.57 23.11 -4.14
CA VAL A 136 -7.55 23.06 -5.61
C VAL A 136 -6.54 24.06 -6.16
N GLY A 137 -6.52 25.28 -5.65
CA GLY A 137 -5.59 26.32 -6.05
C GLY A 137 -4.13 25.91 -5.82
N PHE A 138 -3.85 25.24 -4.70
CA PHE A 138 -2.51 24.70 -4.45
C PHE A 138 -2.15 23.57 -5.42
N MET A 139 -3.04 22.59 -5.65
CA MET A 139 -2.80 21.52 -6.63
C MET A 139 -2.60 22.07 -8.05
N THR A 140 -3.41 23.06 -8.45
CA THR A 140 -3.25 23.76 -9.74
C THR A 140 -1.93 24.50 -9.81
N THR A 141 -1.50 25.14 -8.71
CA THR A 141 -0.20 25.81 -8.64
C THR A 141 0.92 24.81 -8.82
N LEU A 142 0.85 23.65 -8.17
CA LEU A 142 1.82 22.57 -8.35
C LEU A 142 1.81 22.05 -9.80
N ALA A 143 0.65 21.86 -10.42
CA ALA A 143 0.53 21.34 -11.79
C ALA A 143 0.99 22.33 -12.88
N THR A 144 0.89 23.63 -12.64
CA THR A 144 1.23 24.70 -13.58
C THR A 144 2.58 25.37 -13.29
N ASN A 145 3.27 24.90 -12.26
CA ASN A 145 4.61 25.35 -11.92
C ASN A 145 5.59 25.00 -13.06
N GLU A 146 6.49 25.92 -13.40
CA GLU A 146 7.53 25.72 -14.41
C GLU A 146 8.35 24.45 -14.15
N GLY A 147 8.75 24.21 -12.89
CA GLY A 147 9.46 22.98 -12.53
C GLY A 147 8.65 21.71 -12.80
N SER A 148 7.32 21.76 -12.65
CA SER A 148 6.45 20.61 -12.94
C SER A 148 6.25 20.39 -14.44
N VAL A 149 6.28 21.47 -15.24
CA VAL A 149 6.25 21.39 -16.69
C VAL A 149 7.56 20.80 -17.22
N SER A 150 8.70 21.29 -16.75
CA SER A 150 10.03 20.81 -17.13
C SER A 150 10.28 19.35 -16.76
N CYS A 151 9.71 18.88 -15.64
CA CYS A 151 9.81 17.51 -15.18
C CYS A 151 8.70 16.58 -15.70
N GLU A 152 7.92 17.04 -16.69
CA GLU A 152 6.85 16.27 -17.33
C GLU A 152 5.87 15.61 -16.34
N ILE A 153 5.51 16.34 -15.28
CA ILE A 153 4.58 15.85 -14.28
C ILE A 153 3.19 15.65 -14.92
N LYS A 154 2.64 14.43 -14.82
CA LYS A 154 1.33 14.06 -15.38
C LYS A 154 0.23 13.98 -14.34
N ARG A 155 0.58 13.75 -13.08
CA ARG A 155 -0.38 13.71 -11.96
C ARG A 155 0.22 14.42 -10.75
N VAL A 156 -0.65 15.08 -10.00
CA VAL A 156 -0.33 15.68 -8.70
C VAL A 156 -1.14 14.97 -7.65
N ALA A 157 -0.46 14.46 -6.64
CA ALA A 157 -1.03 13.86 -5.45
C ALA A 157 -0.63 14.69 -4.24
N ILE A 158 -1.59 15.02 -3.39
CA ILE A 158 -1.36 15.68 -2.11
C ILE A 158 -1.83 14.76 -0.98
N GLU A 159 -1.08 14.73 0.10
CA GLU A 159 -1.48 14.20 1.39
C GLU A 159 -1.38 15.33 2.41
N TYR A 160 -2.50 15.66 3.06
CA TYR A 160 -2.54 16.66 4.13
C TYR A 160 -2.71 15.94 5.47
N ARG A 161 -1.74 16.13 6.38
CA ARG A 161 -1.65 15.44 7.67
C ARG A 161 -1.55 16.42 8.85
N PHE A 162 -2.01 15.96 10.01
CA PHE A 162 -1.93 16.69 11.28
C PHE A 162 -1.17 15.82 12.29
N GLY A 163 0.15 16.02 12.42
CA GLY A 163 1.00 15.14 13.22
C GLY A 163 1.28 13.80 12.52
N GLU A 164 1.96 12.89 13.25
CA GLU A 164 2.57 11.69 12.64
C GLU A 164 1.57 10.62 12.15
N ASP A 165 0.38 10.51 12.74
CA ASP A 165 -0.54 9.37 12.50
C ASP A 165 -1.89 9.76 11.85
N LEU A 166 -2.14 11.05 11.62
CA LEU A 166 -3.44 11.55 11.16
C LEU A 166 -3.33 12.16 9.76
N SER A 167 -3.45 11.30 8.74
CA SER A 167 -3.72 11.74 7.36
C SER A 167 -5.17 12.20 7.24
N MET A 168 -5.39 13.49 7.05
CA MET A 168 -6.73 14.07 6.93
C MET A 168 -7.30 13.96 5.52
N ILE A 169 -6.48 14.21 4.50
CA ILE A 169 -6.93 14.30 3.11
C ILE A 169 -5.88 13.69 2.18
N LYS A 170 -6.29 12.78 1.30
CA LYS A 170 -5.49 12.33 0.16
C LYS A 170 -6.24 12.61 -1.12
N LEU A 171 -5.68 13.44 -1.98
CA LEU A 171 -6.28 13.80 -3.27
C LEU A 171 -5.26 13.63 -4.38
N THR A 172 -5.70 13.11 -5.51
CA THR A 172 -4.90 12.93 -6.71
C THR A 172 -5.70 13.42 -7.91
N ALA A 173 -5.04 14.18 -8.78
CA ALA A 173 -5.62 14.71 -10.00
C ALA A 173 -4.59 14.65 -11.13
N SER A 174 -5.05 14.58 -12.38
CA SER A 174 -4.12 14.77 -13.51
C SER A 174 -3.74 16.24 -13.66
N THR A 175 -2.52 16.49 -14.14
CA THR A 175 -2.09 17.88 -14.44
C THR A 175 -2.94 18.50 -15.53
N GLN A 176 -3.44 17.71 -16.47
CA GLN A 176 -4.33 18.18 -17.54
C GLN A 176 -5.68 18.65 -17.01
N GLU A 177 -6.35 17.90 -16.13
CA GLU A 177 -7.61 18.34 -15.52
C GLU A 177 -7.43 19.60 -14.67
N LEU A 178 -6.31 19.72 -13.96
CA LEU A 178 -5.97 20.91 -13.18
C LEU A 178 -5.72 22.13 -14.07
N GLN A 179 -5.11 21.94 -15.25
CA GLN A 179 -4.90 22.99 -16.26
C GLN A 179 -6.21 23.38 -16.96
N ASP A 180 -7.05 22.41 -17.30
CA ASP A 180 -8.37 22.65 -17.88
C ASP A 180 -9.28 23.37 -16.88
N HIS A 181 -9.15 23.09 -15.58
CA HIS A 181 -9.81 23.87 -14.54
C HIS A 181 -9.28 25.31 -14.46
N ALA A 182 -7.94 25.47 -14.47
CA ALA A 182 -7.30 26.80 -14.42
C ALA A 182 -7.68 27.68 -15.61
N SER A 183 -7.86 27.09 -16.80
CA SER A 183 -8.28 27.79 -18.02
C SER A 183 -9.80 27.97 -18.13
N GLY A 184 -10.58 27.52 -17.14
CA GLY A 184 -12.04 27.64 -17.13
C GLY A 184 -12.78 26.65 -18.03
N LYS A 185 -12.08 25.73 -18.70
CA LYS A 185 -12.68 24.67 -19.53
C LYS A 185 -13.41 23.62 -18.70
N LEU A 186 -12.94 23.38 -17.48
CA LEU A 186 -13.46 22.37 -16.58
C LEU A 186 -13.94 23.02 -15.28
N THR A 187 -15.22 22.82 -14.96
CA THR A 187 -15.81 23.40 -13.74
C THR A 187 -15.26 22.72 -12.49
N ARG A 188 -15.33 23.41 -11.35
CA ARG A 188 -14.91 22.83 -10.06
C ARG A 188 -15.61 21.49 -9.77
N GLN A 189 -16.91 21.40 -10.00
CA GLN A 189 -17.66 20.17 -9.74
C GLN A 189 -17.19 19.00 -10.61
N GLN A 190 -16.87 19.28 -11.88
CA GLN A 190 -16.29 18.28 -12.78
C GLN A 190 -14.89 17.87 -12.32
N LEU A 191 -14.08 18.82 -11.85
CA LEU A 191 -12.76 18.51 -11.30
C LEU A 191 -12.89 17.60 -10.08
N MET A 192 -13.75 17.96 -9.12
CA MET A 192 -13.94 17.15 -7.92
C MET A 192 -14.43 15.73 -8.22
N LYS A 193 -15.22 15.54 -9.29
CA LYS A 193 -15.65 14.21 -9.75
C LYS A 193 -14.52 13.43 -10.44
N ALA A 194 -13.63 14.12 -11.13
CA ALA A 194 -12.49 13.53 -11.82
C ALA A 194 -11.33 13.22 -10.85
N MET A 195 -11.21 13.98 -9.76
CA MET A 195 -10.21 13.73 -8.73
C MET A 195 -10.47 12.41 -8.01
N GLU A 196 -9.40 11.66 -7.82
CA GLU A 196 -9.38 10.46 -7.00
C GLU A 196 -9.00 10.87 -5.58
N GLY A 197 -9.80 10.49 -4.57
CA GLY A 197 -9.50 10.89 -3.20
C GLY A 197 -10.11 10.02 -2.12
N LYS A 198 -9.47 10.03 -0.95
CA LYS A 198 -10.01 9.50 0.30
C LYS A 198 -9.97 10.61 1.34
N VAL A 199 -11.13 10.93 1.90
CA VAL A 199 -11.28 11.76 3.09
C VAL A 199 -11.54 10.82 4.25
N ASP A 200 -10.77 10.92 5.33
CA ASP A 200 -11.02 10.08 6.51
C ASP A 200 -12.36 10.50 7.15
N PRO A 201 -13.35 9.59 7.25
CA PRO A 201 -14.66 9.89 7.84
C PRO A 201 -14.58 10.33 9.32
N ALA A 202 -13.47 10.09 10.03
CA ALA A 202 -13.24 10.65 11.37
C ALA A 202 -13.34 12.19 11.38
N MET A 203 -13.07 12.86 10.25
CA MET A 203 -13.22 14.31 10.10
C MET A 203 -14.68 14.77 9.99
N MET A 204 -15.61 13.93 9.48
CA MET A 204 -17.05 14.28 9.49
C MET A 204 -17.60 14.30 10.92
N LEU A 205 -16.99 13.53 11.84
CA LEU A 205 -17.38 13.49 13.24
C LEU A 205 -16.81 14.67 14.04
N LEU A 206 -15.63 15.19 13.67
CA LEU A 206 -15.02 16.35 14.31
C LEU A 206 -15.66 17.69 13.91
N SER A 207 -16.28 17.79 12.72
CA SER A 207 -17.02 19.02 12.33
C SER A 207 -18.50 19.02 12.74
N GLY A 208 -19.04 17.88 13.20
CA GLY A 208 -20.44 17.75 13.68
C GLY A 208 -20.65 18.05 15.17
N GLY A 209 -19.59 18.37 15.91
CA GLY A 209 -19.61 18.53 17.37
C GLY A 209 -19.75 19.98 17.88
N ALA A 210 -20.07 20.94 17.02
CA ALA A 210 -20.37 22.32 17.44
C ALA A 210 -21.89 22.55 17.38
N LYS A 211 -22.57 22.21 18.46
CA LYS A 211 -23.86 22.81 18.84
C LYS A 211 -23.75 23.37 20.25
#